data_AF-A0A2P2LM02-F1
#
_entry.id   AF-A0A2P2LM02-F1
#
_cell.length_a   1.000
_cell.length_b   1.000
_cell.length_c   1.000
_cell.angle_alpha   90.00
_cell.angle_beta   90.00
_cell.angle_gamma   90.00
#
_symmetry.space_group_name_H-M   'P 1'
#
loop_
_entity.id
_entity.type
_entity.pdbx_description
1 polymer ?
#
loop_
_entity_poly.entity_id
_entity_poly.type
_entity_poly.pdbx_seq_one_letter_code
_entity_poly.pdbx_strand_id
1 'polypeptide(L)'
;MKLVSLSRCLDFTAALLQSLVKDPGQNMEQAVEEAYNITLKPWHGWISSAAFRVALKLVPDTKTFISLLIPKEENYDTLKEDMRAFISLLVPILDEIHSTLRMYGLDRLKST
;
A
#
# COMPACT_ATOMS: atom_id res chain seq x y z
N MET A 1 -4.47 -17.91 7.58
CA MET A 1 -3.95 -17.56 6.23
C MET A 1 -4.46 -16.20 5.74
N LYS A 2 -5.77 -15.93 5.74
CA LYS A 2 -6.34 -14.64 5.24
C LYS A 2 -5.77 -13.38 5.90
N LEU A 3 -5.54 -13.40 7.22
CA LEU A 3 -5.07 -12.23 7.98
C LEU A 3 -3.67 -11.77 7.54
N VAL A 4 -2.74 -12.70 7.34
CA VAL A 4 -1.34 -12.41 6.95
C VAL A 4 -1.29 -11.77 5.56
N SER A 5 -2.07 -12.29 4.61
CA SER A 5 -2.14 -11.74 3.26
C SER A 5 -2.77 -10.35 3.27
N LEU A 6 -3.84 -10.17 4.08
CA LEU A 6 -4.50 -8.88 4.23
C LEU A 6 -3.59 -7.82 4.86
N SER A 7 -2.86 -8.17 5.93
CA SER A 7 -1.95 -7.20 6.58
C SER A 7 -0.86 -6.73 5.63
N ARG A 8 -0.26 -7.63 4.83
CA ARG A 8 0.73 -7.27 3.79
C ARG A 8 0.16 -6.37 2.69
N CYS A 9 -1.10 -6.57 2.29
CA CYS A 9 -1.77 -5.67 1.35
C CYS A 9 -2.02 -4.28 1.98
N LEU A 10 -2.37 -4.24 3.26
CA LEU A 10 -2.56 -2.98 3.98
C LEU A 10 -1.22 -2.26 4.23
N ASP A 11 -0.12 -2.98 4.46
CA ASP A 11 1.23 -2.41 4.49
C ASP A 11 1.54 -1.73 3.15
N PHE A 12 1.23 -2.39 2.03
CA PHE A 12 1.40 -1.83 0.68
C PHE A 12 0.59 -0.53 0.51
N THR A 13 -0.68 -0.54 0.91
CA THR A 13 -1.54 0.65 0.86
C THR A 13 -0.98 1.77 1.73
N ALA A 14 -0.58 1.48 2.97
CA ALA A 14 0.02 2.48 3.86
C ALA A 14 1.30 3.08 3.27
N ALA A 15 2.20 2.25 2.73
CA ALA A 15 3.43 2.71 2.09
C ALA A 15 3.17 3.60 0.88
N LEU A 16 2.21 3.22 0.02
CA LEU A 16 1.83 4.03 -1.14
C LEU A 16 1.25 5.38 -0.72
N LEU A 17 0.32 5.40 0.23
CA LEU A 17 -0.28 6.65 0.72
C LEU A 17 0.76 7.54 1.42
N GLN A 18 1.70 6.96 2.16
CA GLN A 18 2.83 7.70 2.75
C GLN A 18 3.70 8.37 1.69
N SER A 19 4.00 7.67 0.59
CA SER A 19 4.74 8.23 -0.56
C SER A 19 3.99 9.41 -1.17
N LEU A 20 2.68 9.29 -1.43
CA LEU A 20 1.87 10.36 -2.00
C LEU A 20 1.70 11.57 -1.07
N VAL A 21 1.57 11.34 0.24
CA VAL A 21 1.55 12.41 1.25
C VAL A 21 2.88 13.15 1.28
N LYS A 22 4.00 12.43 1.13
CA LYS A 22 5.35 13.01 1.17
C LYS A 22 5.64 13.81 -0.10
N ASP A 23 5.35 13.25 -1.26
CA ASP A 23 5.58 13.86 -2.57
C ASP A 23 4.37 13.66 -3.51
N PRO A 24 3.46 14.65 -3.59
CA PRO A 24 2.31 14.62 -4.51
C PRO A 24 2.69 14.55 -5.99
N GLY A 25 3.91 14.98 -6.33
CA GLY A 25 4.42 15.03 -7.69
C GLY A 25 5.12 13.75 -8.11
N GLN A 26 5.31 12.79 -7.20
CA GLN A 26 5.97 11.52 -7.48
C GLN A 26 5.21 10.79 -8.60
N ASN A 27 5.97 10.20 -9.53
CA ASN A 27 5.39 9.35 -10.57
C ASN A 27 4.68 8.15 -9.93
N MET A 28 3.42 7.91 -10.32
CA MET A 28 2.60 6.87 -9.70
C MET A 28 3.14 5.45 -9.90
N GLU A 29 3.70 5.13 -11.07
CA GLU A 29 4.33 3.82 -11.28
C GLU A 29 5.52 3.65 -10.33
N GLN A 30 6.35 4.69 -10.17
CA GLN A 30 7.46 4.66 -9.23
C GLN A 30 6.98 4.47 -7.78
N ALA A 31 5.96 5.23 -7.34
CA ALA A 31 5.39 5.13 -6.00
C ALA A 31 4.83 3.72 -5.71
N VAL A 32 4.09 3.16 -6.68
CA VAL A 32 3.55 1.80 -6.60
C VAL A 32 4.65 0.74 -6.60
N GLU A 33 5.69 0.89 -7.43
CA GLU A 33 6.82 -0.04 -7.48
C GLU A 33 7.64 -0.03 -6.18
N GLU A 34 7.92 1.15 -5.62
CA GLU A 34 8.62 1.30 -4.35
C GLU A 34 7.82 0.66 -3.20
N ALA A 35 6.52 0.97 -3.09
CA ALA A 35 5.65 0.36 -2.10
C ALA A 35 5.59 -1.17 -2.25
N TYR A 36 5.50 -1.68 -3.48
CA TYR A 36 5.50 -3.12 -3.77
C TYR A 36 6.80 -3.80 -3.33
N ASN A 37 7.94 -3.18 -3.64
CA ASN A 37 9.26 -3.74 -3.37
C ASN A 37 9.52 -3.97 -1.87
N ILE A 38 9.04 -3.06 -1.02
CA ILE A 38 9.25 -3.14 0.44
C ILE A 38 8.21 -3.98 1.17
N THR A 39 7.02 -4.22 0.57
CA THR A 39 5.89 -4.89 1.25
C THR A 39 5.59 -6.27 0.68
N LEU A 40 5.11 -6.36 -0.56
CA LEU A 40 4.57 -7.59 -1.15
C LEU A 40 5.62 -8.45 -1.83
N LYS A 41 6.63 -7.84 -2.45
CA LYS A 41 7.65 -8.54 -3.23
C LYS A 41 8.35 -9.68 -2.48
N PRO A 42 8.73 -9.55 -1.19
CA PRO A 42 9.36 -10.65 -0.45
C PRO A 42 8.48 -11.91 -0.35
N TRP A 43 7.16 -11.77 -0.50
CA TRP A 43 6.18 -12.83 -0.33
C TRP A 43 5.62 -13.35 -1.66
N HIS A 44 5.90 -12.64 -2.75
CA HIS A 44 5.43 -12.99 -4.09
C HIS A 44 6.43 -13.90 -4.81
N GLY A 45 5.94 -15.04 -5.29
CA GLY A 45 6.68 -15.88 -6.22
C GLY A 45 6.85 -15.21 -7.59
N TRP A 46 7.54 -15.90 -8.50
CA TRP A 46 7.83 -15.40 -9.84
C TRP A 46 6.56 -15.08 -10.65
N ILE A 47 5.48 -15.87 -10.48
CA ILE A 47 4.20 -15.66 -11.16
C ILE A 47 3.56 -14.34 -10.71
N SER A 48 3.39 -14.15 -9.40
CA SER A 48 2.79 -12.93 -8.84
C SER A 48 3.63 -11.70 -9.15
N SER A 49 4.97 -11.83 -9.15
CA SER A 49 5.87 -10.74 -9.52
C SER A 49 5.77 -10.38 -11.02
N ALA A 50 5.60 -11.36 -11.89
CA ALA A 50 5.36 -11.11 -13.32
C ALA A 50 4.00 -10.43 -13.55
N ALA A 51 2.95 -10.88 -12.86
CA ALA A 51 1.63 -10.25 -12.91
C ALA A 51 1.67 -8.81 -12.42
N PHE A 52 2.39 -8.52 -11.33
CA PHE A 52 2.59 -7.17 -10.82
C PHE A 52 3.22 -6.25 -11.87
N ARG A 53 4.27 -6.69 -12.59
CA ARG A 53 4.91 -5.89 -13.64
C ARG A 53 3.96 -5.53 -14.79
N VAL A 54 2.99 -6.39 -15.10
CA VAL A 54 1.94 -6.08 -16.08
C VAL A 54 0.96 -5.08 -15.49
N ALA A 55 0.49 -5.30 -14.26
CA ALA A 55 -0.44 -4.40 -13.58
C ALA A 55 0.13 -2.99 -13.36
N LEU A 56 1.44 -2.88 -13.09
CA LEU A 56 2.13 -1.61 -12.90
C LEU A 56 1.95 -0.66 -14.09
N LYS A 57 2.00 -1.19 -15.31
CA LYS A 57 1.80 -0.41 -16.55
C LYS A 57 0.36 0.04 -16.78
N LEU A 58 -0.58 -0.46 -16.00
CA LEU A 58 -2.00 -0.12 -16.06
C LEU A 58 -2.38 0.89 -14.97
N VAL A 59 -1.44 1.25 -14.10
CA VAL A 59 -1.68 2.23 -13.04
C VAL A 59 -1.87 3.60 -13.70
N PRO A 60 -2.91 4.37 -13.33
CA PRO A 60 -3.13 5.71 -13.85
C PRO A 60 -2.00 6.66 -13.43
N ASP A 61 -1.83 7.76 -14.15
CA ASP A 61 -0.92 8.82 -13.72
C ASP A 61 -1.38 9.43 -12.38
N THR A 62 -0.45 10.09 -11.67
CA THR A 62 -0.67 10.61 -10.32
C THR A 62 -1.85 11.59 -10.25
N LYS A 63 -2.05 12.43 -11.28
CA LYS A 63 -3.16 13.39 -11.29
C LYS A 63 -4.50 12.69 -11.44
N THR A 64 -4.58 11.73 -12.37
CA THR A 64 -5.77 10.91 -12.56
C THR A 64 -6.10 10.14 -11.28
N PHE A 65 -5.12 9.51 -10.64
CA PHE A 65 -5.33 8.79 -9.38
C PHE A 65 -5.87 9.70 -8.26
N ILE A 66 -5.22 10.85 -8.03
CA ILE A 66 -5.66 11.83 -7.03
C ILE A 66 -7.10 12.30 -7.32
N SER A 67 -7.42 12.59 -8.59
CA SER A 67 -8.76 13.03 -8.97
C SER A 67 -9.86 12.00 -8.71
N LEU A 68 -9.51 10.70 -8.69
CA LEU A 68 -10.44 9.62 -8.35
C LEU A 68 -10.68 9.51 -6.83
N LEU A 69 -9.74 9.99 -6.01
CA LEU A 69 -9.81 9.94 -4.55
C LEU A 69 -10.46 11.19 -3.94
N ILE A 70 -10.33 12.35 -4.59
CA ILE A 70 -10.92 13.61 -4.13
C ILE A 70 -12.44 13.59 -4.36
N PRO A 71 -13.28 13.66 -3.31
CA PRO A 71 -14.70 13.95 -3.46
C PRO A 71 -14.92 15.27 -4.21
N LYS A 72 -16.02 15.40 -4.97
CA LYS A 72 -16.29 16.56 -5.85
C LYS A 72 -16.21 17.95 -5.20
N GLU A 73 -16.26 18.02 -3.88
CA GLU A 73 -16.28 19.26 -3.09
C GLU A 73 -14.99 19.52 -2.30
N GLU A 74 -14.02 18.60 -2.34
CA GLU A 74 -12.78 18.67 -1.58
C GLU A 74 -11.59 19.05 -2.46
N ASN A 75 -10.51 19.50 -1.81
CA ASN A 75 -9.25 19.83 -2.47
C ASN A 75 -8.15 18.83 -2.07
N TYR A 76 -6.99 18.94 -2.72
CA TYR A 76 -5.86 18.04 -2.45
C TYR A 76 -5.38 18.09 -1.00
N ASP A 77 -5.44 19.26 -0.35
CA ASP A 77 -5.00 19.42 1.02
C ASP A 77 -5.89 18.62 1.99
N THR A 78 -7.20 18.59 1.74
CA THR A 78 -8.16 17.80 2.53
C THR A 78 -7.88 16.30 2.37
N LEU A 79 -7.74 15.82 1.13
CA LEU A 79 -7.37 14.42 0.85
C LEU A 79 -6.02 14.05 1.52
N LYS A 80 -5.06 14.97 1.52
CA LYS A 80 -3.75 14.76 2.15
C LYS A 80 -3.87 14.58 3.67
N GLU A 81 -4.69 15.40 4.34
CA GLU A 81 -4.95 15.24 5.77
C GLU A 81 -5.71 13.95 6.06
N ASP A 82 -6.67 13.56 5.23
CA ASP A 82 -7.39 12.29 5.39
C ASP A 82 -6.48 11.08 5.21
N MET A 83 -5.59 11.11 4.21
CA MET A 83 -4.55 10.08 4.04
C MET A 83 -3.66 9.99 5.29
N ARG A 84 -3.21 11.14 5.83
CA ARG A 84 -2.41 11.18 7.06
C ARG A 84 -3.16 10.60 8.26
N ALA A 85 -4.42 10.99 8.44
CA ALA A 85 -5.27 10.49 9.51
C ALA A 85 -5.44 8.97 9.39
N PHE A 86 -5.79 8.48 8.20
CA PHE A 86 -5.93 7.05 7.93
C PHE A 86 -4.62 6.28 8.21
N ILE A 87 -3.47 6.76 7.73
CA ILE A 87 -2.16 6.15 8.00
C ILE A 87 -1.89 6.09 9.50
N SER A 88 -2.16 7.19 10.23
CA SER A 88 -1.89 7.26 11.67
C SER A 88 -2.74 6.30 12.51
N LEU A 89 -3.92 5.92 12.01
CA LEU A 89 -4.77 4.91 12.62
C LEU A 89 -4.38 3.49 12.18
N LEU A 90 -4.07 3.30 10.89
CA LEU A 90 -3.82 1.98 10.31
C LEU A 90 -2.47 1.39 10.76
N VAL A 91 -1.40 2.19 10.76
CA VAL A 91 -0.03 1.69 11.02
C VAL A 91 0.09 1.05 12.41
N PRO A 92 -0.41 1.65 13.51
CA PRO A 92 -0.36 1.01 14.83
C PRO A 92 -1.12 -0.33 14.88
N ILE A 93 -2.25 -0.44 14.19
CA ILE A 93 -3.03 -1.68 14.11
C ILE A 93 -2.23 -2.77 13.37
N LEU A 94 -1.57 -2.40 12.27
CA LEU A 94 -0.71 -3.32 11.53
C LEU A 94 0.48 -3.79 12.38
N ASP A 95 1.09 -2.89 13.14
CA ASP A 95 2.19 -3.24 14.05
C ASP A 95 1.75 -4.28 15.11
N GLU A 96 0.56 -4.11 15.69
CA GLU A 96 -0.01 -5.07 16.64
C GLU A 96 -0.32 -6.42 15.98
N ILE A 97 -0.90 -6.41 14.78
CA ILE A 97 -1.16 -7.63 14.00
C ILE A 97 0.16 -8.36 13.71
N HIS A 98 1.17 -7.66 13.20
CA HIS A 98 2.47 -8.23 12.87
C HIS A 98 3.19 -8.75 14.12
N SER A 99 3.10 -8.03 15.24
CA SER A 99 3.64 -8.48 16.53
C SER A 99 2.99 -9.79 16.97
N THR A 100 1.66 -9.86 16.90
CA THR A 100 0.89 -11.06 17.23
C THR A 100 1.25 -12.23 16.32
N LEU A 101 1.33 -12.00 15.00
CA LEU A 101 1.71 -13.03 14.04
C LEU A 101 3.11 -13.58 14.29
N ARG A 102 4.09 -12.71 14.59
CA ARG A 102 5.45 -13.13 14.95
C ARG A 102 5.48 -13.91 16.26
N MET A 103 4.73 -13.47 17.27
CA MET A 103 4.65 -14.15 18.57
C MET A 103 4.19 -15.60 18.44
N TYR A 104 3.29 -15.90 17.50
CA TYR A 104 2.81 -17.25 17.23
C TYR A 104 3.52 -17.95 16.06
N GLY A 105 4.58 -17.35 15.47
CA GLY A 105 5.32 -17.93 14.33
C GLY A 105 4.51 -18.04 13.03
N LEU A 106 3.47 -17.23 12.87
CA LEU A 106 2.54 -17.24 11.73
C LEU A 106 2.90 -16.19 10.65
N ASP A 107 3.90 -15.35 10.91
CA ASP A 107 4.35 -14.26 10.02
C ASP A 107 4.91 -14.76 8.67
N ARG A 108 5.32 -16.02 8.60
CA ARG A 108 5.90 -16.65 7.40
C ARG A 108 4.91 -17.47 6.58
N LEU A 109 3.64 -17.49 6.94
CA LEU A 109 2.63 -18.20 6.17
C LEU A 109 2.55 -17.63 4.75
N LYS A 110 2.55 -18.53 3.77
CA LYS A 110 2.31 -18.20 2.36
C LYS A 110 0.80 -18.17 2.12
N SER A 111 0.36 -17.29 1.23
CA SER A 111 -0.95 -17.45 0.59
C SER A 111 -0.83 -18.67 -0.34
N THR A 112 -1.55 -19.75 -0.06
CA THR A 112 -1.75 -20.83 -1.05
C THR A 112 -2.62 -20.37 -2.20
#